data_AF-R7T125-F1
#
_entry.id   AF-R7T125-F1
#
_cell.length_a   1.000
_cell.length_b   1.000
_cell.length_c   1.000
_cell.angle_alpha   90.00
_cell.angle_beta   90.00
_cell.angle_gamma   90.00
#
_symmetry.space_group_name_H-M   'P 1'
#
loop_
_entity.id
_entity.type
_entity.pdbx_description
1 polymer ?
#
loop_
_entity_poly.entity_id
_entity_poly.type
_entity_poly.pdbx_seq_one_letter_code
_entity_poly.pdbx_strand_id
1 'polypeptide(L)'
;MIRKGLWGEYSRVHVELALPDIPVLPLFSDIPYSITVTTSTPPLSRAHASEHSSKPVFPPVPRKAQEIDFVLHCFLKLRARLSTGKANNDVMTILGDKKEETNQVAVESDIPDKNWVPLASVPADDKHEKEKEASEHGEEKGSWVQRATYQSTFRLNCPPSSVVANIECSYSLIVKVPFPGIGNSLKPEVPATITSGIADPLPQEQSNSNDDLDLLDLPPSGSVSS
;
A
#
# COMPACT_ATOMS: atom_id res chain seq x y z
N MET A 1 -0.07 -4.95 16.67
CA MET A 1 0.44 -5.94 17.63
C MET A 1 0.18 -7.31 17.04
N ILE A 2 1.16 -8.22 17.08
CA ILE A 2 1.10 -9.55 16.44
C ILE A 2 1.32 -10.62 17.52
N ARG A 3 0.52 -11.69 17.50
CA ARG A 3 0.53 -12.75 18.53
C ARG A 3 1.25 -14.01 18.06
N LYS A 4 2.06 -14.61 18.93
CA LYS A 4 2.65 -15.94 18.70
C LYS A 4 1.70 -17.04 19.22
N GLY A 5 0.86 -17.61 18.35
CA GLY A 5 -0.14 -18.62 18.76
C GLY A 5 -1.30 -18.05 19.59
N LEU A 6 -2.14 -18.91 20.19
CA LEU A 6 -3.36 -18.48 20.89
C LEU A 6 -3.11 -17.76 22.24
N TRP A 7 -1.93 -17.96 22.85
CA TRP A 7 -1.58 -17.46 24.19
C TRP A 7 -0.14 -16.93 24.33
N GLY A 8 0.62 -16.78 23.23
CA GLY A 8 2.03 -16.40 23.31
C GLY A 8 2.30 -14.90 23.35
N GLU A 9 3.58 -14.57 23.45
CA GLU A 9 4.10 -13.20 23.60
C GLU A 9 3.69 -12.27 22.44
N TYR A 10 3.53 -10.99 22.78
CA TYR A 10 3.12 -9.94 21.86
C TYR A 10 4.33 -9.24 21.27
N SER A 11 4.41 -9.21 19.94
CA SER A 11 5.43 -8.44 19.23
C SER A 11 4.79 -7.25 18.54
N ARG A 12 5.56 -6.18 18.33
CA ARG A 12 5.08 -5.00 17.60
C ARG A 12 5.55 -5.09 16.16
N VAL A 13 4.68 -4.65 15.28
CA VAL A 13 4.99 -4.49 13.87
C VAL A 13 4.48 -3.14 13.45
N HIS A 14 5.30 -2.44 12.68
CA HIS A 14 4.97 -1.20 12.03
C HIS A 14 5.20 -1.37 10.52
N VAL A 15 4.24 -0.91 9.72
CA VAL A 15 4.33 -0.90 8.26
C VAL A 15 4.10 0.53 7.83
N GLU A 16 5.02 1.04 7.02
CA GLU A 16 4.99 2.39 6.48
C GLU A 16 5.00 2.29 4.95
N LEU A 17 4.14 3.08 4.30
CA LEU A 17 4.15 3.32 2.86
C LEU A 17 4.54 4.78 2.64
N ALA A 18 5.65 5.00 1.95
CA ALA A 18 6.08 6.32 1.51
C ALA A 18 5.86 6.48 -0.01
N LEU A 19 5.32 7.63 -0.39
CA LEU A 19 5.04 8.08 -1.75
C LEU A 19 5.61 9.50 -1.93
N PRO A 20 5.74 10.01 -3.16
CA PRO A 20 6.04 11.43 -3.37
C PRO A 20 5.03 12.30 -2.63
N ASP A 21 5.52 13.40 -2.06
CA ASP A 21 4.67 14.42 -1.44
C ASP A 21 3.97 15.25 -2.52
N ILE A 22 2.93 14.64 -3.11
CA ILE A 22 2.08 15.24 -4.13
C ILE A 22 0.61 15.03 -3.76
N PRO A 23 -0.26 16.03 -4.00
CA PRO A 23 -1.66 15.96 -3.57
C PRO A 23 -2.49 14.99 -4.42
N VAL A 24 -2.04 14.67 -5.64
CA VAL A 24 -2.72 13.79 -6.60
C VAL A 24 -1.68 12.95 -7.35
N LEU A 25 -2.04 11.69 -7.64
CA LEU A 25 -1.20 10.78 -8.38
C LEU A 25 -1.48 10.91 -9.89
N PRO A 26 -0.46 11.18 -10.72
CA PRO A 26 -0.65 11.29 -12.17
C PRO A 26 -0.83 9.93 -12.83
N LEU A 27 -1.69 9.88 -13.85
CA LEU A 27 -1.71 8.75 -14.78
C LEU A 27 -0.43 8.70 -15.62
N PHE A 28 -0.07 7.48 -16.04
CA PHE A 28 0.98 7.20 -17.02
C PHE A 28 2.40 7.70 -16.70
N SER A 29 2.64 8.17 -15.48
CA SER A 29 3.95 8.55 -14.96
C SER A 29 4.44 7.53 -13.95
N ASP A 30 5.76 7.36 -13.86
CA ASP A 30 6.37 6.45 -12.89
C ASP A 30 6.35 7.12 -11.50
N ILE A 31 5.64 6.48 -10.58
CA ILE A 31 5.47 6.94 -9.19
C ILE A 31 6.36 6.05 -8.32
N PRO A 32 7.43 6.59 -7.71
CA PRO A 32 8.25 5.82 -6.79
C PRO A 32 7.48 5.51 -5.51
N TYR A 33 7.82 4.41 -4.87
CA TYR A 33 7.30 4.07 -3.55
C TYR A 33 8.37 3.39 -2.71
N SER A 34 8.19 3.46 -1.39
CA SER A 34 8.96 2.67 -0.42
C SER A 34 8.01 2.05 0.59
N ILE A 35 8.12 0.74 0.81
CA ILE A 35 7.42 0.03 1.86
C ILE A 35 8.44 -0.38 2.92
N THR A 36 8.25 0.07 4.15
CA THR A 36 9.13 -0.28 5.28
C THR A 36 8.36 -1.13 6.27
N VAL A 37 8.85 -2.34 6.55
CA VAL A 37 8.31 -3.24 7.57
C VAL A 37 9.30 -3.31 8.72
N THR A 38 8.87 -2.88 9.90
CA THR A 38 9.67 -2.97 11.14
C THR A 38 8.99 -3.92 12.11
N THR A 39 9.72 -4.94 12.58
CA THR A 39 9.26 -5.85 13.63
C THR A 39 10.11 -5.67 14.89
N SER A 40 9.48 -5.74 16.06
CA SER A 40 10.18 -5.64 17.34
C SER A 40 9.67 -6.68 18.34
N THR A 41 10.60 -7.34 19.02
CA THR A 41 10.28 -8.28 20.11
C THR A 41 9.71 -7.55 21.33
N PRO A 42 9.05 -8.27 22.25
CA PRO A 42 8.86 -7.78 23.62
C PRO A 42 10.18 -7.29 24.22
N PRO A 43 10.13 -6.32 25.17
CA PRO A 43 11.30 -5.95 25.93
C PRO A 43 11.87 -7.14 26.72
N LEU A 44 13.17 -7.38 26.59
CA LEU A 44 13.94 -8.42 27.28
C LEU A 44 15.06 -7.76 28.09
N SER A 45 15.59 -8.43 29.11
CA SER A 45 16.87 -8.02 29.70
C SER A 45 18.02 -8.31 28.74
N ARG A 46 19.11 -7.55 28.84
CA ARG A 46 20.30 -7.74 27.99
C ARG A 46 20.89 -9.16 28.10
N ALA A 47 20.82 -9.78 29.28
CA ALA A 47 21.26 -11.16 29.50
C ALA A 47 20.47 -12.14 28.62
N HIS A 48 19.13 -12.12 28.71
CA HIS A 48 18.26 -12.95 27.88
C HIS A 48 18.32 -12.61 26.38
N ALA A 49 18.58 -11.34 26.04
CA ALA A 49 18.75 -10.93 24.66
C ALA A 49 19.96 -11.60 24.00
N SER A 50 21.07 -11.73 24.73
CA SER A 50 22.31 -12.33 24.25
C SER A 50 22.13 -13.83 23.95
N GLU A 51 21.38 -14.55 24.78
CA GLU A 51 21.01 -15.97 24.61
C GLU A 51 20.14 -16.22 23.36
N HIS A 52 19.47 -15.18 22.85
CA HIS A 52 18.58 -15.24 21.69
C HIS A 52 19.10 -14.44 20.49
N SER A 53 20.36 -14.02 20.54
CA SER A 53 21.02 -13.28 19.46
C SER A 53 21.02 -14.03 18.13
N SER A 54 21.12 -15.36 18.13
CA SER A 54 21.09 -16.19 16.91
C SER A 54 19.69 -16.58 16.41
N LYS A 55 18.64 -16.39 17.22
CA LYS A 55 17.27 -16.78 16.83
C LYS A 55 16.60 -15.69 15.97
N PRO A 56 15.79 -16.04 14.96
CA PRO A 56 15.06 -15.03 14.20
C PRO A 56 14.12 -14.21 15.09
N VAL A 57 13.96 -12.91 14.80
CA VAL A 57 12.96 -12.06 15.45
C VAL A 57 11.57 -12.60 15.12
N PHE A 58 10.68 -12.62 16.10
CA PHE A 58 9.26 -12.87 15.86
C PHE A 58 8.48 -11.55 15.94
N PRO A 59 7.53 -11.30 15.01
CA PRO A 59 7.45 -11.99 13.73
C PRO A 59 8.66 -11.62 12.83
N PRO A 60 9.05 -12.48 11.89
CA PRO A 60 10.04 -12.12 10.90
C PRO A 60 9.49 -11.03 9.97
N VAL A 61 10.36 -10.17 9.47
CA VAL A 61 10.07 -9.36 8.29
C VAL A 61 9.93 -10.27 7.06
N PRO A 62 9.15 -9.89 6.03
CA PRO A 62 9.13 -10.63 4.77
C PRO A 62 10.54 -10.74 4.19
N ARG A 63 10.89 -11.87 3.56
CA ARG A 63 12.24 -12.03 2.98
C ARG A 63 12.27 -11.71 1.49
N LYS A 64 11.11 -11.77 0.86
CA LYS A 64 10.90 -11.49 -0.55
C LYS A 64 9.81 -10.43 -0.69
N ALA A 65 9.99 -9.54 -1.67
CA ALA A 65 9.02 -8.49 -1.95
C ALA A 65 7.63 -9.08 -2.32
N GLN A 66 7.59 -10.27 -2.93
CA GLN A 66 6.35 -10.96 -3.33
C GLN A 66 5.50 -11.45 -2.16
N GLU A 67 6.05 -11.48 -0.94
CA GLU A 67 5.28 -11.78 0.27
C GLU A 67 4.42 -10.60 0.73
N ILE A 68 4.59 -9.42 0.11
CA ILE A 68 3.81 -8.21 0.37
C ILE A 68 2.86 -7.99 -0.81
N ASP A 69 1.58 -7.75 -0.53
CA ASP A 69 0.67 -7.25 -1.54
C ASP A 69 0.58 -5.74 -1.44
N PHE A 70 0.93 -5.01 -2.49
CA PHE A 70 0.62 -3.60 -2.65
C PHE A 70 -0.35 -3.46 -3.83
N VAL A 71 -1.56 -2.97 -3.56
CA VAL A 71 -2.64 -2.91 -4.57
C VAL A 71 -3.29 -1.54 -4.61
N LEU A 72 -3.79 -1.19 -5.79
CA LEU A 72 -4.73 -0.10 -5.97
C LEU A 72 -6.15 -0.66 -5.90
N HIS A 73 -6.93 -0.17 -4.95
CA HIS A 73 -8.33 -0.55 -4.75
C HIS A 73 -9.23 0.58 -5.26
N CYS A 74 -10.21 0.25 -6.10
CA CYS A 74 -11.19 1.20 -6.60
C CYS A 74 -12.54 0.97 -5.90
N PHE A 75 -13.16 2.06 -5.46
CA PHE A 75 -14.54 2.11 -5.02
C PHE A 75 -15.36 2.92 -6.03
N LEU A 76 -16.37 2.28 -6.61
CA LEU A 76 -17.31 2.88 -7.54
C LEU A 76 -18.71 2.88 -6.93
N LYS A 77 -19.34 4.05 -6.88
CA LYS A 77 -20.73 4.22 -6.45
C LYS A 77 -21.52 4.90 -7.55
N LEU A 78 -22.56 4.20 -8.01
CA LEU A 78 -23.47 4.66 -9.06
C LEU A 78 -24.84 4.91 -8.44
N ARG A 79 -25.41 6.09 -8.67
CA ARG A 79 -26.76 6.47 -8.21
C ARG A 79 -27.65 6.69 -9.41
N ALA A 80 -28.57 5.77 -9.65
CA ALA A 80 -29.69 5.98 -10.56
C ALA A 80 -30.92 6.46 -9.77
N ARG A 81 -31.89 7.07 -10.45
CA ARG A 81 -33.06 7.72 -9.80
C ARG A 81 -33.79 6.86 -8.76
N LEU A 82 -33.79 5.54 -8.93
CA LEU A 82 -34.47 4.59 -8.03
C LEU A 82 -33.53 3.51 -7.46
N SER A 83 -32.23 3.56 -7.73
CA SER A 83 -31.31 2.52 -7.30
C SER A 83 -29.90 3.06 -7.06
N THR A 84 -29.16 2.40 -6.18
CA THR A 84 -27.74 2.68 -5.96
C THR A 84 -26.96 1.39 -6.11
N GLY A 85 -26.01 1.39 -7.05
CA GLY A 85 -25.02 0.34 -7.22
C GLY A 85 -23.71 0.71 -6.54
N LYS A 86 -23.03 -0.27 -5.95
CA LYS A 86 -21.65 -0.13 -5.45
C LYS A 86 -20.82 -1.28 -6.00
N ALA A 87 -19.60 -0.98 -6.42
CA ALA A 87 -18.61 -1.98 -6.79
C ALA A 87 -17.29 -1.60 -6.11
N ASN A 88 -16.53 -2.60 -5.67
CA ASN A 88 -15.26 -2.42 -5.02
C ASN A 88 -14.31 -3.54 -5.41
N ASN A 89 -13.21 -3.21 -6.08
CA ASN A 89 -12.28 -4.21 -6.63
C ASN A 89 -10.85 -3.72 -6.55
N ASP A 90 -9.91 -4.66 -6.41
CA ASP A 90 -8.50 -4.39 -6.68
C ASP A 90 -8.37 -4.23 -8.21
N VAL A 91 -7.96 -3.05 -8.67
CA VAL A 91 -7.86 -2.71 -10.10
C VAL A 91 -6.43 -2.78 -10.65
N MET A 92 -5.44 -2.84 -9.76
CA MET A 92 -4.03 -3.01 -10.11
C MET A 92 -3.28 -3.65 -8.95
N THR A 93 -2.45 -4.65 -9.25
CA THR A 93 -1.42 -5.16 -8.33
C THR A 93 -0.10 -4.46 -8.62
N ILE A 94 0.41 -3.72 -7.65
CA ILE A 94 1.67 -2.98 -7.76
C ILE A 94 2.85 -3.84 -7.29
N LEU A 95 2.65 -4.58 -6.20
CA LEU A 95 3.59 -5.57 -5.66
C LEU A 95 2.80 -6.80 -5.19
N GLY A 96 3.36 -7.99 -5.38
CA GLY A 96 2.80 -9.24 -4.88
C GLY A 96 2.75 -10.34 -5.94
N ASP A 97 2.36 -11.54 -5.52
CA ASP A 97 2.38 -12.77 -6.34
C ASP A 97 1.04 -13.02 -7.08
N LYS A 98 0.17 -12.00 -7.18
CA LYS A 98 -1.06 -12.14 -7.96
C LYS A 98 -0.70 -12.21 -9.44
N LYS A 99 -0.99 -13.37 -10.05
CA LYS A 99 -0.72 -13.84 -11.42
C LYS A 99 -1.12 -12.91 -12.61
N GLU A 100 -1.54 -11.68 -12.38
CA GLU A 100 -1.76 -10.76 -13.50
C GLU A 100 -0.39 -10.32 -14.06
N GLU A 101 -0.18 -10.64 -15.33
CA GLU A 101 0.99 -10.39 -16.19
C GLU A 101 1.37 -8.90 -16.27
N THR A 102 1.69 -8.30 -15.15
CA THR A 102 2.35 -7.01 -15.11
C THR A 102 3.84 -7.26 -15.20
N ASN A 103 4.50 -6.57 -16.13
CA ASN A 103 5.94 -6.43 -16.14
C ASN A 103 6.34 -5.69 -14.85
N GLN A 104 6.36 -6.42 -13.72
CA GLN A 104 6.71 -5.86 -12.44
C GLN A 104 8.14 -5.36 -12.54
N VAL A 105 8.31 -4.05 -12.34
CA VAL A 105 9.62 -3.42 -12.25
C VAL A 105 10.38 -4.12 -11.12
N ALA A 106 11.68 -4.34 -11.33
CA ALA A 106 12.51 -4.93 -10.30
C ALA A 106 12.36 -4.16 -8.98
N VAL A 107 12.19 -4.89 -7.88
CA VAL A 107 12.05 -4.32 -6.54
C VAL A 107 13.40 -4.44 -5.86
N GLU A 108 13.97 -3.30 -5.50
CA GLU A 108 15.14 -3.25 -4.63
C GLU A 108 14.72 -3.58 -3.20
N SER A 109 15.43 -4.50 -2.55
CA SER A 109 15.14 -4.94 -1.19
C SER A 109 16.37 -4.77 -0.31
N ASP A 110 16.23 -3.98 0.76
CA ASP A 110 17.23 -3.83 1.81
C ASP A 110 16.71 -4.48 3.09
N ILE A 111 17.38 -5.54 3.56
CA ILE A 111 16.97 -6.33 4.72
C ILE A 111 18.18 -6.52 5.63
N PRO A 112 18.56 -5.50 6.41
CA PRO A 112 19.65 -5.60 7.37
C PRO A 112 19.37 -6.64 8.47
N ASP A 113 20.45 -7.08 9.10
CA ASP A 113 20.37 -7.89 10.31
C ASP A 113 19.68 -7.12 11.45
N LYS A 114 19.05 -7.88 12.33
CA LYS A 114 18.40 -7.32 13.53
C LYS A 114 19.40 -6.61 14.44
N ASN A 115 18.96 -5.56 15.10
CA ASN A 115 19.76 -4.82 16.08
C ASN A 115 19.04 -4.73 17.43
N TRP A 116 19.82 -4.54 18.49
CA TRP A 116 19.29 -4.33 19.83
C TRP A 116 19.03 -2.85 20.07
N VAL A 117 17.83 -2.52 20.56
CA VAL A 117 17.43 -1.15 20.89
C VAL A 117 17.06 -1.07 22.37
N PRO A 118 17.81 -0.33 23.21
CA PRO A 118 17.49 -0.11 24.62
C PRO A 118 16.14 0.62 24.80
N LEU A 119 15.42 0.34 25.89
CA LEU A 119 14.11 0.95 26.16
C LEU A 119 14.21 2.39 26.70
N ALA A 120 15.38 2.81 27.20
CA ALA A 120 15.62 4.13 27.79
C ALA A 120 15.51 5.30 26.78
N SER A 121 15.37 5.02 25.49
CA SER A 121 15.28 6.00 24.41
C SER A 121 13.84 6.35 23.96
N VAL A 122 12.80 5.96 24.70
CA VAL A 122 11.40 6.35 24.40
C VAL A 122 11.00 7.58 25.26
N PRO A 123 10.58 8.71 24.65
CA PRO A 123 10.09 9.88 25.40
C PRO A 123 8.89 9.51 26.27
N ALA A 124 8.90 10.01 27.51
CA ALA A 124 8.05 9.59 28.59
C ALA A 124 6.63 10.19 28.53
N ASP A 125 5.77 9.73 27.62
CA ASP A 125 4.35 10.13 27.63
C ASP A 125 3.36 9.05 28.06
N ASP A 126 3.76 7.77 28.10
CA ASP A 126 2.87 6.68 28.57
C ASP A 126 3.51 5.86 29.69
N LYS A 127 3.67 6.46 30.87
CA LYS A 127 4.04 5.73 32.10
C LYS A 127 2.81 5.06 32.70
N HIS A 128 2.54 3.81 32.31
CA HIS A 128 1.79 2.90 33.17
C HIS A 128 2.64 2.55 34.41
N GLU A 129 2.06 2.71 35.59
CA GLU A 129 2.71 2.63 36.93
C GLU A 129 3.36 1.29 37.30
N LYS A 130 3.45 0.31 36.39
CA LYS A 130 4.09 -1.01 36.65
C LYS A 130 5.59 -1.06 36.39
N GLU A 131 6.20 0.00 35.85
CA GLU A 131 7.64 -0.02 35.51
C GLU A 131 8.57 0.51 36.61
N LYS A 132 8.04 0.99 37.74
CA LYS A 132 8.85 1.47 38.87
C LYS A 132 9.40 0.37 39.80
N GLU A 133 8.91 -0.86 39.72
CA GLU A 133 9.37 -1.95 40.61
C GLU A 133 10.50 -2.80 40.00
N ALA A 134 10.88 -2.60 38.72
CA ALA A 134 11.95 -3.36 38.08
C ALA A 134 13.33 -2.69 38.11
N SER A 135 13.44 -1.49 38.70
CA SER A 135 14.71 -0.76 38.81
C SER A 135 15.53 -1.11 40.05
N GLU A 136 15.15 -2.11 40.85
CA GLU A 136 15.92 -2.52 42.04
C GLU A 136 17.17 -3.36 41.69
N HIS A 137 17.33 -3.86 40.45
CA HIS A 137 18.51 -4.63 40.03
C HIS A 137 19.27 -4.11 38.79
N GLY A 138 18.94 -2.94 38.25
CA GLY A 138 19.81 -2.23 37.29
C GLY A 138 20.05 -2.90 35.93
N GLU A 139 19.29 -3.93 35.56
CA GLU A 139 19.46 -4.58 34.25
C GLU A 139 18.85 -3.77 33.10
N GLU A 140 19.68 -3.43 32.11
CA GLU A 140 19.26 -2.77 30.88
C GLU A 140 18.25 -3.63 30.11
N LYS A 141 17.04 -3.09 29.91
CA LYS A 141 16.00 -3.69 29.06
C LYS A 141 15.99 -3.07 27.67
N GLY A 142 15.62 -3.86 26.67
CA GLY A 142 15.50 -3.42 25.29
C GLY A 142 14.79 -4.46 24.43
N SER A 143 14.67 -4.17 23.14
CA SER A 143 14.02 -5.03 22.16
C SER A 143 14.95 -5.32 21.00
N TRP A 144 14.85 -6.52 20.42
CA TRP A 144 15.40 -6.78 19.11
C TRP A 144 14.47 -6.17 18.06
N VAL A 145 15.04 -5.37 17.17
CA VAL A 145 14.32 -4.72 16.06
C VAL A 145 14.90 -5.22 14.75
N GLN A 146 14.05 -5.51 13.78
CA GLN A 146 14.44 -5.80 12.42
C GLN A 146 13.62 -4.95 11.45
N ARG A 147 14.28 -4.40 10.44
CA ARG A 147 13.66 -3.57 9.41
C ARG A 147 13.94 -4.16 8.04
N ALA A 148 12.93 -4.17 7.18
CA ALA A 148 13.05 -4.47 5.76
C ALA A 148 12.43 -3.34 4.96
N THR A 149 13.11 -2.90 3.91
CA THR A 149 12.69 -1.81 3.02
C THR A 149 12.60 -2.34 1.59
N TYR A 150 11.49 -2.05 0.91
CA TYR A 150 11.25 -2.45 -0.49
C TYR A 150 10.94 -1.21 -1.31
N GLN A 151 11.68 -1.02 -2.40
CA GLN A 151 11.60 0.18 -3.22
C GLN A 151 11.44 -0.17 -4.68
N SER A 152 10.54 0.54 -5.35
CA SER A 152 10.35 0.43 -6.79
C SER A 152 9.50 1.60 -7.30
N THR A 153 9.02 1.50 -8.53
CA THR A 153 8.11 2.46 -9.17
C THR A 153 6.89 1.74 -9.72
N PHE A 154 5.75 2.43 -9.79
CA PHE A 154 4.56 1.93 -10.47
C PHE A 154 3.94 3.00 -11.36
N ARG A 155 3.13 2.58 -12.33
CA ARG A 155 2.46 3.47 -13.27
C ARG A 155 0.97 3.20 -13.30
N LEU A 156 0.18 4.24 -13.09
CA LEU A 156 -1.27 4.15 -13.08
C LEU A 156 -1.86 4.17 -14.50
N ASN A 157 -2.75 3.23 -14.78
CA ASN A 157 -3.45 3.08 -16.06
C ASN A 157 -4.98 2.90 -15.88
N CYS A 158 -5.54 3.44 -14.81
CA CYS A 158 -6.96 3.35 -14.48
C CYS A 158 -7.68 4.70 -14.75
N PRO A 159 -9.02 4.75 -14.70
CA PRO A 159 -9.74 6.01 -14.78
C PRO A 159 -9.32 7.02 -13.69
N PRO A 160 -9.38 8.33 -13.95
CA PRO A 160 -9.18 9.34 -12.91
C PRO A 160 -10.24 9.26 -11.80
N SER A 161 -9.88 9.73 -10.61
CA SER A 161 -10.85 9.98 -9.55
C SER A 161 -11.87 11.01 -10.00
N SER A 162 -13.14 10.73 -9.75
CA SER A 162 -14.23 11.60 -10.19
C SER A 162 -15.41 11.54 -9.24
N VAL A 163 -16.04 12.69 -9.05
CA VAL A 163 -17.31 12.82 -8.34
C VAL A 163 -18.22 13.68 -9.20
N VAL A 164 -19.15 13.03 -9.89
CA VAL A 164 -20.22 13.68 -10.66
C VAL A 164 -21.56 13.27 -10.08
N ALA A 165 -22.65 13.96 -10.46
CA ALA A 165 -23.94 13.88 -9.78
C ALA A 165 -24.45 12.46 -9.46
N ASN A 166 -24.18 11.49 -10.34
CA ASN A 166 -24.62 10.11 -10.23
C ASN A 166 -23.47 9.08 -10.14
N ILE A 167 -22.20 9.50 -10.21
CA ILE A 167 -21.06 8.58 -10.25
C ILE A 167 -19.95 9.11 -9.34
N GLU A 168 -19.48 8.25 -8.45
CA GLU A 168 -18.34 8.51 -7.57
C GLU A 168 -17.33 7.38 -7.75
N CYS A 169 -16.11 7.73 -8.16
CA CYS A 169 -14.99 6.84 -8.36
C CYS A 169 -13.81 7.33 -7.51
N SER A 170 -13.47 6.56 -6.49
CA SER A 170 -12.40 6.87 -5.53
C SER A 170 -11.45 5.68 -5.39
N TYR A 171 -10.23 5.97 -4.96
CA TYR A 171 -9.17 4.95 -4.87
C TYR A 171 -8.52 4.96 -3.50
N SER A 172 -8.04 3.78 -3.11
CA SER A 172 -7.18 3.58 -1.95
C SER A 172 -5.97 2.74 -2.34
N LEU A 173 -4.81 3.13 -1.87
CA LEU A 173 -3.59 2.34 -1.90
C LEU A 173 -3.54 1.46 -0.65
N ILE A 174 -3.41 0.15 -0.83
CA ILE A 174 -3.48 -0.83 0.24
C ILE A 174 -2.21 -1.68 0.23
N VAL A 175 -1.47 -1.66 1.34
CA VAL A 175 -0.36 -2.60 1.57
C VAL A 175 -0.86 -3.68 2.51
N LYS A 176 -0.66 -4.95 2.19
CA LYS A 176 -0.98 -6.10 3.04
C LYS A 176 0.32 -6.85 3.32
N VAL A 177 0.64 -6.97 4.61
CA VAL A 177 1.81 -7.75 5.06
C VAL A 177 1.30 -8.90 5.93
N PRO A 178 1.41 -10.15 5.45
CA PRO A 178 1.05 -11.32 6.23
C PRO A 178 2.14 -11.63 7.26
N PHE A 179 1.74 -11.98 8.48
CA PHE A 179 2.63 -12.50 9.51
C PHE A 179 2.16 -13.88 9.99
N PRO A 180 3.08 -14.73 10.48
CA PRO A 180 2.70 -16.04 10.99
C PRO A 180 1.68 -15.94 12.14
N GLY A 181 0.68 -16.84 12.11
CA GLY A 181 -0.40 -16.91 13.10
C GLY A 181 -1.77 -16.51 12.53
N ILE A 182 -2.83 -16.91 13.22
CA ILE A 182 -4.21 -16.69 12.76
C ILE A 182 -4.57 -15.20 12.90
N GLY A 183 -4.95 -14.56 11.80
CA GLY A 183 -5.44 -13.17 11.79
C GLY A 183 -4.34 -12.09 11.90
N ASN A 184 -3.07 -12.48 11.82
CA ASN A 184 -1.93 -11.59 11.94
C ASN A 184 -1.56 -10.97 10.59
N SER A 185 -2.43 -10.11 10.04
CA SER A 185 -2.10 -9.31 8.84
C SER A 185 -2.26 -7.84 9.13
N LEU A 186 -1.27 -7.04 8.75
CA LEU A 186 -1.40 -5.59 8.75
C LEU A 186 -1.85 -5.12 7.38
N LYS A 187 -2.81 -4.20 7.37
CA LYS A 187 -3.41 -3.63 6.17
C LYS A 187 -3.53 -2.11 6.28
N PRO A 188 -2.41 -1.35 6.26
CA PRO A 188 -2.51 0.11 6.09
C PRO A 188 -3.18 0.45 4.76
N GLU A 189 -4.01 1.48 4.80
CA GLU A 189 -4.79 1.99 3.67
C GLU A 189 -4.62 3.51 3.59
N VAL A 190 -4.26 4.00 2.42
CA VAL A 190 -4.05 5.43 2.14
C VAL A 190 -5.00 5.85 1.01
N PRO A 191 -5.91 6.81 1.23
CA PRO A 191 -6.74 7.35 0.16
C PRO A 191 -5.87 7.96 -0.95
N ALA A 192 -6.22 7.73 -2.21
CA ALA A 192 -5.50 8.24 -3.36
C ALA A 192 -6.45 8.97 -4.31
N THR A 193 -6.04 10.16 -4.76
CA THR A 193 -6.71 10.89 -5.83
C THR A 193 -5.87 10.75 -7.10
N ILE A 194 -6.49 10.28 -8.18
CA ILE A 194 -5.83 10.01 -9.46
C ILE A 194 -6.30 11.04 -10.48
N THR A 195 -5.36 11.62 -11.24
CA THR A 195 -5.66 12.64 -12.26
C THR A 195 -5.11 12.25 -13.64
N SER A 196 -5.84 12.60 -14.69
CA SER A 196 -5.36 12.48 -16.08
C SER A 196 -4.30 13.54 -16.44
N GLY A 197 -4.11 14.56 -15.60
CA GLY A 197 -3.24 15.70 -15.91
C GLY A 197 -3.82 16.70 -16.92
N ILE A 198 -5.04 16.47 -17.41
CA ILE A 198 -5.76 17.40 -18.29
C ILE A 198 -6.56 18.35 -17.39
N ALA A 199 -6.07 19.57 -17.22
CA ALA A 199 -6.70 20.58 -16.36
C ALA A 199 -7.93 21.23 -17.00
N ASP A 200 -7.96 21.30 -18.34
CA ASP A 200 -9.01 21.99 -19.07
C ASP A 200 -9.77 21.02 -20.00
N PRO A 201 -11.11 21.03 -20.00
CA PRO A 201 -11.84 20.41 -21.09
C PRO A 201 -11.33 21.02 -22.39
N LEU A 202 -10.94 20.17 -23.34
CA LEU A 202 -10.64 20.63 -24.69
C LEU A 202 -11.80 21.52 -25.14
N PRO A 203 -11.52 22.71 -25.71
CA PRO A 203 -12.57 23.54 -26.29
C PRO A 203 -13.42 22.63 -27.15
N GLN A 204 -14.65 22.39 -26.71
CA GLN A 204 -15.62 21.74 -27.56
C GLN A 204 -15.77 22.71 -28.72
N GLU A 205 -15.21 22.38 -29.88
CA GLU A 205 -15.59 23.08 -31.10
C GLU A 205 -17.09 22.87 -31.21
N GLN A 206 -17.83 23.86 -30.73
CA GLN A 206 -19.23 24.02 -31.06
C GLN A 206 -19.21 24.27 -32.56
N SER A 207 -19.27 23.19 -33.34
CA SER A 207 -19.81 23.26 -34.68
C SER A 207 -21.25 23.74 -34.52
N ASN A 208 -21.42 25.06 -34.44
CA ASN A 208 -22.66 25.72 -34.79
C ASN A 208 -22.80 25.60 -36.30
N SER A 209 -22.97 24.38 -36.79
CA SER A 209 -23.50 24.11 -38.13
C SER A 209 -24.98 23.87 -37.91
N ASN A 210 -25.71 24.98 -37.89
CA ASN A 210 -27.14 25.01 -38.17
C ASN A 210 -27.37 24.99 -39.69
N ASP A 211 -26.52 24.28 -40.44
CA ASP A 211 -26.60 24.13 -41.89
C ASP A 211 -26.37 22.66 -42.25
N ASP A 212 -27.40 22.13 -42.91
CA ASP A 212 -27.53 20.98 -43.79
C ASP A 212 -26.79 19.65 -43.53
N LEU A 213 -27.59 18.58 -43.62
CA LEU A 213 -27.17 17.19 -43.72
C LEU A 213 -26.45 16.94 -45.06
N ASP A 214 -25.18 17.33 -45.17
CA ASP A 214 -24.31 16.82 -46.23
C ASP A 214 -23.73 15.46 -45.82
N LEU A 215 -24.49 14.44 -46.24
CA LEU A 215 -24.01 13.23 -46.90
C LEU A 215 -22.55 12.84 -46.58
N LEU A 216 -22.37 11.91 -45.66
CA LEU A 216 -21.14 11.13 -45.53
C LEU A 216 -20.89 10.36 -46.84
N ASP A 217 -20.07 10.94 -47.71
CA ASP A 217 -19.57 10.33 -48.93
C ASP A 217 -18.55 9.23 -48.55
N LEU A 218 -19.07 8.03 -48.27
CA LEU A 218 -18.25 6.83 -48.17
C LEU A 218 -17.82 6.44 -49.59
N PRO A 219 -16.51 6.23 -49.85
CA PRO A 219 -16.07 5.78 -51.16
C PRO A 219 -16.70 4.40 -51.46
N PRO A 220 -17.20 4.18 -52.70
CA PRO A 220 -17.82 2.91 -53.04
C PRO A 220 -16.79 1.77 -52.95
N SER A 221 -17.15 0.74 -52.19
CA SER A 221 -16.45 -0.55 -52.19
C SER A 221 -16.55 -1.15 -53.60
N GLY A 222 -15.45 -1.09 -54.35
CA GLY A 222 -15.34 -1.73 -55.65
C GLY A 222 -15.41 -3.25 -55.50
N SER A 223 -16.51 -3.83 -55.98
CA SER A 223 -16.57 -5.24 -56.32
C SER A 223 -15.80 -5.47 -57.62
N VAL A 224 -14.79 -6.32 -57.58
CA VAL A 224 -14.28 -6.99 -58.79
C VAL A 224 -14.32 -8.48 -58.53
N SER A 225 -15.34 -9.12 -59.10
CA SER A 225 -15.38 -10.55 -59.38
C SER A 225 -15.03 -10.75 -60.84
N SER A 226 -13.92 -11.44 -61.12
CA SER A 226 -13.73 -12.46 -62.18
C SER A 226 -12.32 -13.02 -62.09
#